data_AF-A0A1F8THX6-F1
#
_entry.id   AF-A0A1F8THX6-F1
#
_cell.length_a   1.000
_cell.length_b   1.000
_cell.length_c   1.000
_cell.angle_alpha   90.00
_cell.angle_beta   90.00
_cell.angle_gamma   90.00
#
_symmetry.space_group_name_H-M   'P 1'
#
loop_
_entity.id
_entity.type
_entity.pdbx_description
1 polymer ?
#
loop_
_entity_poly.entity_id
_entity_poly.type
_entity_poly.pdbx_seq_one_letter_code
_entity_poly.pdbx_strand_id
1 'polypeptide(L)'
;MSAPKVRAHHEELQKISSSFSSQSSAIAGVNGKMKSCMETLRGGDWIGQGAKAFLKEMDGEVMPSMKRLEKAMEDAARVTNQISQLMKQAEDEASGFMKL
;
A
#
# COMPACT_ATOMS: atom_id res chain seq x y z
N MET A 1 -25.80 31.39 -8.13
CA MET A 1 -25.58 29.99 -8.58
C MET A 1 -24.66 29.33 -7.55
N SER A 2 -25.15 28.34 -6.81
CA SER A 2 -24.34 27.64 -5.80
C SER A 2 -23.41 26.66 -6.54
N ALA A 3 -22.11 26.94 -6.55
CA ALA A 3 -21.14 25.98 -7.07
C ALA A 3 -21.21 24.69 -6.21
N PRO A 4 -21.19 23.48 -6.82
CA PRO A 4 -21.12 22.25 -6.06
C PRO A 4 -19.83 22.25 -5.24
N LYS A 5 -19.94 22.35 -3.91
CA LYS A 5 -18.80 22.26 -3.00
C LYS A 5 -18.26 20.82 -3.04
N VAL A 6 -17.09 20.63 -3.62
CA VAL A 6 -16.39 19.33 -3.75
C VAL A 6 -15.79 18.84 -2.41
N ARG A 7 -16.05 19.55 -1.30
CA ARG A 7 -15.55 19.22 0.06
C ARG A 7 -15.82 17.78 0.55
N ALA A 8 -16.87 17.11 0.09
CA ALA A 8 -17.20 15.76 0.55
C ALA A 8 -16.15 14.71 0.09
N HIS A 9 -15.56 14.88 -1.09
CA HIS A 9 -14.69 13.86 -1.67
C HIS A 9 -13.25 13.88 -1.13
N HIS A 10 -12.73 15.02 -0.67
CA HIS A 10 -11.38 15.11 -0.12
C HIS A 10 -11.22 14.31 1.19
N GLU A 11 -12.17 14.43 2.12
CA GLU A 11 -12.13 13.68 3.38
C GLU A 11 -12.22 12.16 3.14
N GLU A 12 -13.01 11.75 2.15
CA GLU A 12 -13.12 10.35 1.73
C GLU A 12 -11.80 9.84 1.13
N LEU A 13 -11.18 10.61 0.23
CA LEU A 13 -9.87 10.27 -0.35
C LEU A 13 -8.78 10.17 0.72
N GLN A 14 -8.79 11.05 1.73
CA GLN A 14 -7.87 10.99 2.85
C GLN A 14 -8.06 9.74 3.72
N LYS A 15 -9.32 9.30 3.92
CA LYS A 15 -9.61 8.03 4.61
C LYS A 15 -9.12 6.84 3.80
N ILE A 16 -9.33 6.84 2.49
CA ILE A 16 -8.89 5.77 1.59
C ILE A 16 -7.35 5.67 1.57
N SER A 17 -6.64 6.80 1.44
CA SER A 17 -5.17 6.79 1.46
C SER A 17 -4.61 6.28 2.79
N SER A 18 -5.25 6.64 3.91
CA SER A 18 -4.90 6.15 5.25
C SER A 18 -5.14 4.64 5.37
N SER A 19 -6.20 4.11 4.76
CA SER A 19 -6.49 2.67 4.70
C SER A 19 -5.45 1.92 3.87
N PHE A 20 -5.04 2.44 2.71
CA PHE A 20 -3.95 1.81 1.93
C PHE A 20 -2.63 1.83 2.70
N SER A 21 -2.32 2.92 3.40
CA SER A 21 -1.12 3.00 4.23
C SER A 21 -1.14 1.99 5.37
N SER A 22 -2.27 1.80 6.05
CA SER A 22 -2.38 0.82 7.15
C SER A 22 -2.27 -0.62 6.63
N GLN A 23 -2.88 -0.91 5.49
CA GLN A 23 -2.79 -2.22 4.82
C GLN A 23 -1.35 -2.52 4.35
N SER A 24 -0.65 -1.53 3.79
CA SER A 24 0.76 -1.68 3.43
C SER A 24 1.61 -2.07 4.64
N SER A 25 1.48 -1.35 5.75
CA SER A 25 2.19 -1.66 7.00
C SER A 25 1.85 -3.06 7.54
N ALA A 26 0.59 -3.47 7.45
CA ALA A 26 0.19 -4.83 7.85
C ALA A 26 0.82 -5.90 6.97
N ILE A 27 0.86 -5.69 5.65
CA ILE A 27 1.50 -6.60 4.69
C ILE A 27 3.01 -6.68 4.93
N ALA A 28 3.68 -5.54 5.15
CA ALA A 28 5.10 -5.52 5.50
C ALA A 28 5.39 -6.34 6.79
N GLY A 29 4.52 -6.23 7.79
CA GLY A 29 4.59 -7.04 9.01
C GLY A 29 4.43 -8.54 8.76
N VAL A 30 3.47 -8.94 7.91
CA VAL A 30 3.28 -10.34 7.51
C VAL A 30 4.48 -10.86 6.72
N ASN A 31 4.99 -10.07 5.77
CA ASN A 31 6.17 -10.40 4.96
C ASN A 31 7.40 -10.63 5.83
N GLY A 32 7.61 -9.76 6.83
CA GLY A 32 8.68 -9.91 7.80
C GLY A 32 8.58 -11.21 8.59
N LYS A 33 7.40 -11.53 9.13
CA LYS A 33 7.17 -12.78 9.88
C LYS A 33 7.40 -14.01 9.01
N MET A 34 6.86 -14.00 7.78
CA MET A 34 6.98 -15.10 6.84
C MET A 34 8.44 -15.33 6.44
N LYS A 35 9.20 -14.26 6.20
CA LYS A 35 10.64 -14.32 5.96
C LYS A 35 11.38 -14.92 7.16
N SER A 36 11.11 -14.45 8.38
CA SER A 36 11.74 -15.01 9.59
C SER A 36 11.45 -16.50 9.77
N CYS A 37 10.21 -16.95 9.58
CA CYS A 37 9.86 -18.37 9.63
C CYS A 37 10.60 -19.17 8.57
N MET A 38 10.72 -18.64 7.35
CA MET A 38 11.47 -19.27 6.27
C MET A 38 12.96 -19.40 6.59
N GLU A 39 13.58 -18.37 7.18
CA GLU A 39 14.99 -18.43 7.59
C GLU A 39 15.21 -19.47 8.69
N THR A 40 14.31 -19.58 9.66
CA THR A 40 14.34 -20.65 10.68
C THR A 40 14.27 -22.03 10.03
N LEU A 41 13.39 -22.21 9.04
CA LEU A 41 13.25 -23.47 8.30
C LEU A 41 14.47 -23.78 7.43
N ARG A 42 15.10 -22.75 6.86
CA ARG A 42 16.32 -22.88 6.05
C ARG A 42 17.57 -23.18 6.89
N GLY A 43 17.66 -22.61 8.09
CA GLY A 43 18.78 -22.78 9.01
C GLY A 43 18.63 -23.96 9.98
N GLY A 44 17.48 -24.62 10.01
CA GLY A 44 17.21 -25.77 10.89
C GLY A 44 17.48 -27.13 10.24
N ASP A 45 17.14 -28.19 10.96
CA ASP A 45 17.35 -29.60 10.55
C ASP A 45 16.43 -30.06 9.40
N TRP A 46 15.62 -29.17 8.83
CA TRP A 46 14.72 -29.53 7.74
C TRP A 46 15.46 -29.60 6.41
N ILE A 47 16.03 -30.77 6.14
CA ILE A 47 16.88 -31.04 4.98
C ILE A 47 16.24 -32.15 4.13
N GLY A 48 16.13 -31.92 2.81
CA GLY A 48 15.59 -32.92 1.88
C GLY A 48 15.02 -32.31 0.61
N GLN A 49 14.45 -33.15 -0.27
CA GLN A 49 13.84 -32.68 -1.53
C GLN A 49 12.64 -31.76 -1.28
N GLY A 50 11.81 -32.06 -0.26
CA GLY A 50 10.67 -31.23 0.11
C GLY A 50 11.08 -29.83 0.59
N ALA A 51 12.11 -29.75 1.44
CA ALA A 51 12.66 -28.47 1.90
C ALA A 51 13.22 -27.65 0.72
N LYS A 52 13.94 -28.29 -0.22
CA LYS A 52 14.45 -27.62 -1.43
C LYS A 52 13.31 -27.11 -2.33
N ALA A 53 12.27 -27.90 -2.54
CA ALA A 53 11.12 -27.51 -3.36
C ALA A 53 10.36 -26.33 -2.73
N PHE A 54 10.10 -26.40 -1.42
CA PHE A 54 9.46 -25.32 -0.67
C PHE A 54 10.26 -24.02 -0.74
N LEU A 55 11.57 -24.05 -0.45
CA LEU A 55 12.41 -22.85 -0.49
C LEU A 55 12.50 -22.26 -1.90
N LYS A 56 12.52 -23.11 -2.94
CA LYS A 56 12.49 -22.66 -4.33
C LYS A 56 11.19 -21.91 -4.66
N GLU A 57 10.05 -22.43 -4.24
CA GLU A 57 8.75 -21.78 -4.47
C GLU A 57 8.62 -20.47 -3.70
N MET A 58 9.07 -20.47 -2.44
CA MET A 58 9.06 -19.28 -1.59
C MET A 58 9.94 -18.16 -2.17
N ASP A 59 11.17 -18.47 -2.57
CA ASP A 59 12.09 -17.49 -3.15
C ASP A 59 11.70 -17.05 -4.56
N GLY A 60 11.14 -17.97 -5.36
CA GLY A 60 10.88 -17.76 -6.78
C GLY A 60 9.54 -17.08 -7.06
N GLU A 61 8.50 -17.39 -6.30
CA GLU A 61 7.14 -16.96 -6.61
C GLU A 61 6.47 -16.25 -5.44
N VAL A 62 6.48 -16.86 -4.25
CA VAL A 62 5.66 -16.37 -3.14
C VAL A 62 6.19 -15.06 -2.57
N MET A 63 7.45 -15.03 -2.12
CA MET A 63 8.07 -13.84 -1.54
C MET A 63 8.10 -12.66 -2.54
N PRO A 64 8.45 -12.85 -3.82
CA PRO A 64 8.35 -11.79 -4.82
C PRO A 64 6.92 -11.27 -5.00
N SER A 65 5.91 -12.15 -4.99
CA SER A 65 4.50 -11.74 -5.14
C SER A 65 4.01 -10.93 -3.95
N MET A 66 4.37 -11.33 -2.74
CA MET A 66 4.04 -10.60 -1.52
C MET A 66 4.70 -9.21 -1.49
N LYS A 67 5.95 -9.09 -1.96
CA LYS A 67 6.64 -7.81 -2.08
C LYS A 67 6.02 -6.90 -3.16
N ARG A 68 5.54 -7.49 -4.27
CA ARG A 68 4.80 -6.74 -5.30
C ARG A 68 3.48 -6.19 -4.75
N LEU A 69 2.78 -6.98 -3.93
CA LEU A 69 1.54 -6.55 -3.27
C LEU A 69 1.80 -5.38 -2.30
N GLU A 70 2.83 -5.49 -1.46
CA GLU A 70 3.26 -4.42 -0.55
C GLU A 70 3.48 -3.10 -1.31
N LYS A 71 4.30 -3.16 -2.37
CA LYS A 71 4.56 -1.99 -3.24
C LYS A 71 3.30 -1.42 -3.88
N ALA A 72 2.39 -2.28 -4.36
CA ALA A 72 1.14 -1.84 -4.97
C ALA A 72 0.26 -1.05 -3.98
N MET A 73 0.23 -1.46 -2.71
CA MET A 73 -0.51 -0.75 -1.66
C MET A 73 0.15 0.59 -1.31
N GLU A 74 1.48 0.67 -1.26
CA GLU A 74 2.20 1.94 -1.09
C GLU A 74 1.94 2.90 -2.25
N ASP A 75 1.98 2.40 -3.49
CA ASP A 75 1.69 3.19 -4.69
C ASP A 75 0.24 3.69 -4.68
N ALA A 76 -0.73 2.87 -4.29
CA ALA A 76 -2.12 3.26 -4.14
C ALA A 76 -2.30 4.37 -3.08
N ALA A 77 -1.64 4.24 -1.92
CA ALA A 77 -1.67 5.27 -0.87
C ALA A 77 -1.10 6.60 -1.36
N ARG A 78 0.05 6.54 -2.05
CA ARG A 78 0.74 7.71 -2.61
C ARG A 78 -0.11 8.42 -3.66
N VAL A 79 -0.62 7.70 -4.65
CA VAL A 79 -1.44 8.26 -5.73
C VAL A 79 -2.73 8.86 -5.16
N THR A 80 -3.39 8.19 -4.21
CA THR A 80 -4.62 8.71 -3.58
C THR A 80 -4.34 10.02 -2.82
N ASN A 81 -3.22 10.10 -2.08
CA ASN A 81 -2.82 11.34 -1.41
C ASN A 81 -2.54 12.47 -2.40
N GLN A 82 -1.88 12.20 -3.54
CA GLN A 82 -1.63 13.19 -4.58
C GLN A 82 -2.93 13.72 -5.19
N ILE A 83 -3.90 12.84 -5.47
CA ILE A 83 -5.22 13.23 -5.98
C ILE A 83 -5.93 14.12 -4.96
N SER A 84 -5.90 13.74 -3.67
CA SER A 84 -6.49 14.53 -2.59
C SER A 84 -5.91 15.95 -2.53
N GLN A 85 -4.57 16.07 -2.56
CA GLN A 85 -3.87 17.36 -2.56
C GLN A 85 -4.21 18.22 -3.79
N LEU A 86 -4.24 17.62 -4.99
CA LEU A 86 -4.57 18.33 -6.22
C LEU A 86 -5.99 18.87 -6.20
N MET A 87 -6.96 18.08 -5.72
CA MET A 87 -8.35 18.52 -5.58
C MET A 87 -8.48 19.68 -4.59
N LYS A 88 -7.79 19.61 -3.45
CA LYS A 88 -7.78 20.71 -2.47
C LYS A 88 -7.21 22.00 -3.06
N GLN A 89 -6.09 21.91 -3.77
CA GLN A 89 -5.47 23.07 -4.40
C GLN A 89 -6.41 23.70 -5.44
N ALA A 90 -7.04 22.90 -6.29
CA ALA A 90 -8.00 23.40 -7.28
C ALA A 90 -9.21 24.10 -6.64
N GLU A 91 -9.72 23.58 -5.51
CA GLU A 91 -10.79 24.24 -4.74
C GLU A 91 -10.35 25.58 -4.14
N ASP A 92 -9.15 25.64 -3.58
CA ASP A 92 -8.59 26.85 -2.97
C ASP A 92 -8.38 27.95 -4.03
N GLU A 93 -7.84 27.59 -5.20
CA GLU A 93 -7.67 28.50 -6.35
C GLU A 93 -9.01 29.04 -6.84
N ALA A 94 -10.00 28.17 -7.10
CA ALA A 94 -11.33 28.59 -7.55
C ALA A 94 -12.05 29.49 -6.53
N SER A 95 -11.90 29.21 -5.24
CA SER A 95 -12.44 30.04 -4.16
C SER A 95 -11.77 31.41 -4.06
N GLY A 96 -10.49 31.52 -4.44
CA GLY A 96 -9.76 32.78 -4.55
C GLY A 96 -10.24 33.63 -5.72
N PHE A 97 -10.48 33.03 -6.89
CA PHE A 97 -11.02 33.72 -8.07
C PHE A 97 -12.44 34.25 -7.86
N MET A 98 -13.29 33.55 -7.10
CA MET A 98 -14.69 33.94 -6.88
C MET A 98 -14.88 35.03 -5.82
N LYS A 99 -13.80 35.45 -5.13
CA LYS A 99 -13.80 36.52 -4.11
C LYS A 99 -13.36 37.89 -4.65
N LEU A 100 -13.01 37.98 -5.94
CA LEU A 100 -12.81 39.22 -6.69
C LEU A 100 -14.07 39.54 -7.52
#